data_AF-A0A1V6ITX6-F1
#
_entry.id   AF-A0A1V6ITX6-F1
#
_cell.length_a   1.000
_cell.length_b   1.000
_cell.length_c   1.000
_cell.angle_alpha   90.00
_cell.angle_beta   90.00
_cell.angle_gamma   90.00
#
_symmetry.space_group_name_H-M   'P 1'
#
loop_
_entity.id
_entity.type
_entity.pdbx_description
1 polymer ?
#
loop_
_entity_poly.entity_id
_entity_poly.type
_entity_poly.pdbx_seq_one_letter_code
_entity_poly.pdbx_strand_id
1 'polypeptide(L)'
;MKPGASLTERFDGWFVKPIEKLKELPEGDGGFLALSAALFLCERYYRALTDTLYGKRDDETFKVAAAKDLGLSPEDFNSFWIVYRNGVQHQGTPRHYIDKKNQIKYFFHISDEFGGIPEIFKINAYKREIRLNVWKFADLIVSKFKTNPQVFEKAVSRTFPAVK
;
A
#
# COMPACT_ATOMS: atom_id res chain seq x y z
N MET A 1 4.49 -2.11 25.31
CA MET A 1 5.27 -2.89 24.31
C MET A 1 6.15 -3.88 25.06
N LYS A 2 6.27 -5.12 24.58
CA LYS A 2 7.09 -6.16 25.22
C LYS A 2 8.58 -5.77 25.14
N PRO A 3 9.28 -5.55 26.27
CA PRO A 3 10.73 -5.38 26.27
C PRO A 3 11.42 -6.61 25.66
N GLY A 4 12.51 -6.40 24.92
CA GLY A 4 13.26 -7.47 24.26
C GLY A 4 12.62 -8.08 23.00
N ALA A 5 11.49 -7.55 22.52
CA ALA A 5 10.87 -8.06 21.29
C ALA A 5 11.77 -7.82 20.06
N SER A 6 11.94 -8.88 19.26
CA SER A 6 12.60 -8.85 17.95
C SER A 6 11.88 -7.90 16.98
N LEU A 7 12.58 -7.49 15.92
CA LEU A 7 11.99 -6.66 14.86
C LEU A 7 10.78 -7.32 14.21
N THR A 8 10.85 -8.64 14.00
CA THR A 8 9.73 -9.45 13.48
C THR A 8 8.54 -9.47 14.43
N GLU A 9 8.75 -9.72 15.72
CA GLU A 9 7.65 -9.68 16.71
C GLU A 9 6.97 -8.30 16.77
N ARG A 10 7.75 -7.22 16.57
CA ARG A 10 7.20 -5.86 16.49
C ARG A 10 6.39 -5.65 15.22
N PHE A 11 6.92 -6.06 14.07
CA PHE A 11 6.17 -5.99 12.81
C PHE A 11 4.85 -6.74 12.90
N ASP A 12 4.89 -7.97 13.44
CA ASP A 12 3.71 -8.78 13.64
C ASP A 12 2.72 -8.14 14.61
N GLY A 13 3.21 -7.59 15.73
CA GLY A 13 2.37 -6.94 16.73
C GLY A 13 1.79 -5.60 16.29
N TRP A 14 2.48 -4.85 15.43
CA TRP A 14 2.08 -3.50 15.03
C TRP A 14 1.25 -3.46 13.75
N PHE A 15 1.45 -4.42 12.85
CA PHE A 15 0.81 -4.40 11.54
C PHE A 15 0.01 -5.68 11.29
N VAL A 16 0.65 -6.85 11.38
CA VAL A 16 0.01 -8.11 10.97
C VAL A 16 -1.19 -8.45 11.84
N LYS A 17 -1.00 -8.59 13.16
CA LYS A 17 -2.08 -8.94 14.09
C LYS A 17 -3.21 -7.90 14.11
N PRO A 18 -2.93 -6.58 14.12
CA PRO A 18 -3.99 -5.59 13.98
C PRO A 18 -4.78 -5.69 12.68
N ILE A 19 -4.12 -5.91 11.53
CA ILE A 19 -4.82 -6.10 10.24
C ILE A 19 -5.71 -7.34 10.29
N GLU A 20 -5.20 -8.47 10.80
CA GLU A 20 -6.02 -9.69 10.96
C GLU A 20 -7.21 -9.45 11.87
N LYS A 21 -7.03 -8.70 12.97
CA LYS A 21 -8.12 -8.40 13.89
C LYS A 21 -9.19 -7.51 13.25
N LEU A 22 -8.80 -6.59 12.36
CA LEU A 22 -9.75 -5.76 11.61
C LEU A 22 -10.61 -6.58 10.65
N LYS A 23 -10.11 -7.68 10.10
CA LYS A 23 -10.88 -8.58 9.22
C LYS A 23 -12.04 -9.28 9.94
N GLU A 24 -11.96 -9.41 11.26
CA GLU A 24 -12.99 -10.05 12.07
C GLU A 24 -14.20 -9.14 12.34
N LEU A 25 -14.12 -7.85 12.02
CA LEU A 25 -15.23 -6.92 12.19
C LEU A 25 -16.32 -7.22 11.15
N PRO A 26 -17.62 -7.06 11.52
CA PRO A 26 -18.73 -7.34 10.63
C PRO A 26 -18.71 -6.44 9.39
N GLU A 27 -19.33 -6.89 8.30
CA GLU A 27 -19.47 -6.13 7.04
C GLU A 27 -18.15 -5.64 6.40
N GLY A 28 -17.00 -6.13 6.85
CA GLY A 28 -15.69 -5.63 6.42
C GLY A 28 -15.33 -4.25 6.99
N ASP A 29 -16.00 -3.84 8.07
CA ASP A 29 -15.69 -2.61 8.80
C ASP A 29 -14.22 -2.62 9.23
N GLY A 30 -13.48 -1.56 8.93
CA GLY A 30 -12.02 -1.51 9.16
C GLY A 30 -11.17 -1.74 7.92
N GLY A 31 -11.76 -2.07 6.78
CA GLY A 31 -11.05 -2.20 5.50
C GLY A 31 -10.22 -0.96 5.13
N PHE A 32 -10.70 0.25 5.40
CA PHE A 32 -9.91 1.48 5.17
C PHE A 32 -8.70 1.63 6.11
N LEU A 33 -8.79 1.15 7.35
CA LEU A 33 -7.65 1.17 8.27
C LEU A 33 -6.58 0.16 7.84
N ALA A 34 -7.00 -1.05 7.45
CA ALA A 34 -6.11 -2.05 6.90
C ALA A 34 -5.45 -1.57 5.59
N LEU A 35 -6.22 -0.95 4.71
CA LEU A 35 -5.73 -0.33 3.48
C LEU A 35 -4.71 0.77 3.77
N SER A 36 -4.99 1.65 4.73
CA SER A 36 -4.07 2.72 5.14
C SER A 36 -2.72 2.15 5.58
N ALA A 37 -2.73 1.17 6.49
CA ALA A 37 -1.53 0.48 6.94
C ALA A 37 -0.79 -0.19 5.77
N ALA A 38 -1.51 -0.90 4.90
CA ALA A 38 -0.94 -1.58 3.74
C ALA A 38 -0.29 -0.61 2.75
N LEU A 39 -0.88 0.56 2.51
CA LEU A 39 -0.32 1.58 1.60
C LEU A 39 0.98 2.17 2.16
N PHE A 40 1.06 2.42 3.47
CA PHE A 40 2.30 2.88 4.11
C PHE A 40 3.39 1.80 4.10
N LEU A 41 3.01 0.55 4.32
CA LEU A 41 3.91 -0.59 4.22
C LEU A 41 4.39 -0.80 2.78
N CYS A 42 3.52 -0.64 1.80
CA CYS A 42 3.86 -0.72 0.37
C CYS A 42 4.94 0.30 0.02
N GLU A 43 4.74 1.57 0.39
CA GLU A 43 5.74 2.62 0.18
C GLU A 43 7.08 2.24 0.81
N ARG A 44 7.04 1.84 2.09
CA ARG A 44 8.23 1.50 2.86
C ARG A 44 8.97 0.30 2.26
N TYR A 45 8.25 -0.72 1.83
CA TYR A 45 8.83 -1.92 1.21
C TYR A 45 9.61 -1.54 -0.05
N TYR A 46 8.98 -0.84 -0.99
CA TYR A 46 9.63 -0.50 -2.25
C TYR A 46 10.73 0.53 -2.07
N ARG A 47 10.59 1.48 -1.13
CA ARG A 47 11.69 2.38 -0.78
C ARG A 47 12.89 1.65 -0.18
N ALA A 48 12.67 0.62 0.63
CA ALA A 48 13.76 -0.23 1.11
C ALA A 48 14.37 -1.03 -0.05
N LEU A 49 13.56 -1.61 -0.93
CA LEU A 49 14.01 -2.35 -2.10
C LEU A 49 14.89 -1.50 -3.02
N THR A 50 14.58 -0.22 -3.17
CA THR A 50 15.29 0.70 -4.09
C THR A 50 16.29 1.64 -3.43
N ASP A 51 16.64 1.44 -2.16
CA ASP A 51 17.57 2.33 -1.41
C ASP A 51 17.10 3.78 -1.27
N THR A 52 15.79 4.02 -1.27
CA THR A 52 15.17 5.35 -1.22
C THR A 52 14.31 5.60 0.03
N LEU A 53 14.59 4.89 1.13
CA LEU A 53 13.90 5.04 2.42
C LEU A 53 13.87 6.48 2.95
N TYR A 54 14.96 7.21 2.72
CA TYR A 54 15.10 8.62 3.10
C TYR A 54 15.08 9.54 1.87
N GLY A 55 14.62 9.03 0.73
CA GLY A 55 14.46 9.77 -0.51
C GLY A 55 13.37 10.84 -0.40
N LYS A 56 13.28 11.68 -1.41
CA LYS A 56 12.26 12.74 -1.46
C LYS A 56 10.86 12.14 -1.61
N ARG A 57 9.84 12.96 -1.34
CA ARG A 57 8.42 12.59 -1.49
C ARG A 57 8.12 12.06 -2.89
N ASP A 58 8.67 12.71 -3.92
CA ASP A 58 8.43 12.41 -5.33
C ASP A 58 9.53 11.52 -5.93
N ASP A 59 10.09 10.61 -5.12
CA ASP A 59 11.07 9.66 -5.61
C ASP A 59 10.40 8.65 -6.55
N GLU A 60 10.65 8.80 -7.85
CA GLU A 60 10.07 7.94 -8.87
C GLU A 60 10.66 6.52 -8.86
N THR A 61 11.82 6.32 -8.25
CA THR A 61 12.54 5.02 -8.27
C THR A 61 11.70 3.92 -7.64
N PHE A 62 11.15 4.18 -6.44
CA PHE A 62 10.33 3.17 -5.75
C PHE A 62 9.00 2.96 -6.47
N LYS A 63 8.42 4.01 -7.08
CA LYS A 63 7.17 3.91 -7.83
C LYS A 63 7.32 3.06 -9.08
N VAL A 64 8.43 3.21 -9.80
CA VAL A 64 8.77 2.38 -10.97
C VAL A 64 8.96 0.92 -10.55
N ALA A 65 9.67 0.67 -9.45
CA ALA A 65 9.82 -0.68 -8.91
C ALA A 65 8.47 -1.30 -8.50
N ALA A 66 7.63 -0.52 -7.84
CA ALA A 66 6.29 -0.95 -7.43
C ALA A 66 5.38 -1.23 -8.63
N ALA A 67 5.38 -0.36 -9.64
CA ALA A 67 4.63 -0.56 -10.88
C ALA A 67 5.03 -1.86 -11.57
N LYS A 68 6.35 -2.10 -11.72
CA LYS A 68 6.87 -3.32 -12.33
C LYS A 68 6.47 -4.58 -11.57
N ASP A 69 6.65 -4.59 -10.24
CA ASP A 69 6.35 -5.75 -9.40
C ASP A 69 4.83 -6.04 -9.32
N LEU A 70 4.00 -5.01 -9.42
CA LEU A 70 2.54 -5.14 -9.46
C LEU A 70 1.98 -5.34 -10.87
N GLY A 71 2.82 -5.43 -11.91
CA GLY A 71 2.36 -5.61 -13.29
C GLY A 71 1.59 -4.42 -13.87
N LEU A 72 1.88 -3.21 -13.40
CA LEU A 72 1.25 -1.96 -13.82
C LEU A 72 2.19 -1.10 -14.67
N SER A 73 1.62 -0.25 -15.52
CA SER A 73 2.39 0.86 -16.09
C SER A 73 2.75 1.87 -14.99
N PRO A 74 3.85 2.62 -15.13
CA PRO A 74 4.17 3.72 -14.22
C PRO A 74 3.02 4.73 -14.07
N GLU A 75 2.31 5.02 -15.16
CA GLU A 75 1.17 5.94 -15.18
C GLU A 75 -0.02 5.40 -14.39
N ASP A 76 -0.34 4.12 -14.53
CA ASP A 76 -1.42 3.45 -13.80
C ASP A 76 -1.10 3.37 -12.31
N PHE A 77 0.14 2.98 -11.97
CA PHE A 77 0.58 2.97 -10.58
C PHE A 77 0.52 4.37 -9.97
N ASN A 78 0.95 5.41 -10.69
CA ASN A 78 0.88 6.78 -10.19
C ASN A 78 -0.57 7.24 -9.97
N SER A 79 -1.49 6.88 -10.88
CA SER A 79 -2.92 7.16 -10.71
C SER A 79 -3.50 6.43 -9.49
N PHE A 80 -3.16 5.16 -9.30
CA PHE A 80 -3.48 4.39 -8.09
C PHE A 80 -2.93 5.08 -6.84
N TRP A 81 -1.65 5.46 -6.84
CA TRP A 81 -0.98 6.09 -5.71
C TRP A 81 -1.63 7.41 -5.31
N ILE A 82 -2.04 8.20 -6.30
CA ILE A 82 -2.71 9.47 -6.13
C ILE A 82 -4.13 9.29 -5.55
N VAL A 83 -4.89 8.32 -6.06
CA VAL A 83 -6.27 8.04 -5.61
C VAL A 83 -6.25 7.44 -4.22
N TYR A 84 -5.50 6.36 -4.01
CA TYR A 84 -5.50 5.58 -2.78
C TYR A 84 -4.56 6.15 -1.73
N ARG A 85 -3.24 6.05 -1.93
CA ARG A 85 -2.26 6.44 -0.90
C ARG A 85 -2.37 7.92 -0.51
N ASN A 86 -2.40 8.82 -1.48
CA ASN A 86 -2.52 10.26 -1.18
C ASN A 86 -3.92 10.63 -0.69
N GLY A 87 -4.97 10.01 -1.22
CA GLY A 87 -6.33 10.19 -0.70
C GLY A 87 -6.42 9.80 0.76
N VAL A 88 -6.10 8.54 1.08
CA VAL A 88 -6.20 7.99 2.44
C VAL A 88 -5.38 8.79 3.44
N GLN A 89 -4.14 9.19 3.11
CA GLN A 89 -3.32 9.99 4.03
C GLN A 89 -3.94 11.38 4.32
N HIS A 90 -4.53 12.03 3.32
CA HIS A 90 -4.97 13.43 3.46
C HIS A 90 -6.46 13.58 3.78
N GLN A 91 -7.29 12.56 3.50
CA GLN A 91 -8.75 12.61 3.60
C GLN A 91 -9.33 11.43 4.39
N GLY A 92 -8.51 10.49 4.85
CA GLY A 92 -8.97 9.27 5.53
C GLY A 92 -9.63 8.24 4.59
N THR A 93 -9.80 8.57 3.32
CA THR A 93 -10.43 7.73 2.29
C THR A 93 -9.77 7.95 0.92
N PRO A 94 -9.88 7.01 -0.04
CA PRO A 94 -9.41 7.25 -1.39
C PRO A 94 -10.12 8.46 -2.03
N ARG A 95 -9.39 9.24 -2.83
CA ARG A 95 -9.89 10.48 -3.42
C ARG A 95 -10.21 10.32 -4.90
N HIS A 96 -11.16 11.10 -5.41
CA HIS A 96 -11.27 11.28 -6.86
C HIS A 96 -10.07 12.06 -7.40
N TYR A 97 -9.62 11.66 -8.59
CA TYR A 97 -8.48 12.30 -9.26
C TYR A 97 -8.82 12.62 -10.71
N ILE A 98 -8.35 13.76 -11.19
CA ILE A 98 -8.44 14.15 -12.59
C ILE A 98 -7.03 14.35 -13.11
N ASP A 99 -6.62 13.51 -14.05
CA ASP A 99 -5.42 13.76 -14.84
C ASP A 99 -5.70 14.94 -15.78
N LYS A 100 -5.12 16.10 -15.45
CA LYS A 100 -5.32 17.33 -16.20
C LYS A 100 -4.75 17.26 -17.62
N LYS A 101 -3.74 16.41 -17.86
CA LYS A 101 -3.12 16.30 -19.19
C LYS A 101 -4.07 15.63 -20.17
N ASN A 102 -4.68 14.52 -19.76
CA ASN A 102 -5.54 13.71 -20.63
C ASN A 102 -7.04 13.90 -20.36
N GLN A 103 -7.39 14.73 -19.37
CA GLN A 103 -8.77 14.96 -18.91
C GLN A 103 -9.48 13.66 -18.48
N ILE A 104 -8.73 12.69 -17.93
CA ILE A 104 -9.25 11.41 -17.45
C ILE A 104 -9.57 11.52 -15.96
N LYS A 105 -10.79 11.12 -15.59
CA LYS A 105 -11.25 11.02 -14.20
C LYS A 105 -11.06 9.61 -13.67
N TYR A 106 -10.43 9.49 -12.51
CA TYR A 106 -10.21 8.25 -11.79
C TYR A 106 -11.08 8.20 -10.54
N PHE A 107 -11.74 7.07 -10.35
CA PHE A 107 -12.56 6.72 -9.19
C PHE A 107 -11.99 5.47 -8.52
N PHE A 108 -12.27 5.29 -7.23
CA PHE A 108 -11.94 4.05 -6.52
C PHE A 108 -13.16 3.13 -6.50
N HIS A 109 -12.93 1.83 -6.51
CA HIS A 109 -13.95 0.82 -6.27
C HIS A 109 -13.33 -0.33 -5.48
N ILE A 110 -13.89 -0.59 -4.30
CA ILE A 110 -13.44 -1.65 -3.41
C ILE A 110 -14.53 -2.71 -3.35
N SER A 111 -14.15 -3.96 -3.57
CA SER A 111 -15.04 -5.13 -3.55
C SER A 111 -14.22 -6.39 -3.27
N ASP A 112 -14.85 -7.39 -2.66
CA ASP A 112 -14.19 -8.66 -2.33
C ASP A 112 -13.88 -9.52 -3.57
N GLU A 113 -14.62 -9.28 -4.66
CA GLU A 113 -14.45 -9.98 -5.94
C GLU A 113 -13.12 -9.62 -6.64
N PHE A 114 -12.55 -8.46 -6.34
CA PHE A 114 -11.32 -7.99 -6.98
C PHE A 114 -10.07 -8.67 -6.43
N GLY A 115 -8.96 -8.49 -7.14
CA GLY A 115 -7.63 -8.94 -6.72
C GLY A 115 -6.96 -8.03 -5.69
N GLY A 116 -5.83 -8.50 -5.15
CA GLY A 116 -4.96 -7.69 -4.28
C GLY A 116 -4.00 -6.78 -5.05
N ILE A 117 -3.97 -6.86 -6.38
CA ILE A 117 -3.23 -5.93 -7.25
C ILE A 117 -4.26 -4.93 -7.83
N PRO A 118 -4.00 -3.61 -7.82
CA PRO A 118 -4.92 -2.64 -8.37
C PRO A 118 -5.18 -2.88 -9.86
N GLU A 119 -6.44 -2.87 -10.29
CA GLU A 119 -6.82 -3.00 -11.70
C GLU A 119 -7.38 -1.67 -12.21
N ILE A 120 -6.91 -1.20 -13.36
CA ILE A 120 -7.45 0.00 -14.02
C ILE A 120 -8.52 -0.42 -15.02
N PHE A 121 -9.78 -0.29 -14.62
CA PHE A 121 -10.92 -0.59 -15.47
C PHE A 121 -11.34 0.63 -16.29
N LYS A 122 -11.45 0.46 -17.61
CA LYS A 122 -11.88 1.52 -18.54
C LYS A 122 -13.40 1.53 -18.68
N ILE A 123 -14.05 2.49 -18.02
CA ILE A 123 -15.49 2.73 -18.17
C ILE A 123 -15.79 3.34 -19.56
N ASN A 124 -15.08 4.41 -19.93
CA ASN A 124 -15.22 5.06 -21.24
C ASN A 124 -13.93 5.84 -21.60
N ALA A 125 -13.97 6.76 -22.57
CA ALA A 125 -12.78 7.54 -22.95
C ALA A 125 -12.22 8.38 -21.79
N TYR A 126 -13.08 8.99 -20.96
CA TYR A 126 -12.72 10.01 -19.96
C TYR A 126 -12.86 9.55 -18.51
N LYS A 127 -13.32 8.32 -18.28
CA LYS A 127 -13.51 7.76 -16.93
C LYS A 127 -12.79 6.42 -16.80
N ARG A 128 -12.10 6.26 -15.68
CA ARG A 128 -11.44 5.03 -15.24
C ARG A 128 -11.83 4.74 -13.79
N GLU A 129 -11.91 3.47 -13.47
CA GLU A 129 -12.12 2.97 -12.12
C GLU A 129 -10.89 2.18 -11.70
N ILE A 130 -10.40 2.41 -10.50
CA ILE A 130 -9.28 1.68 -9.91
C ILE A 130 -9.86 0.69 -8.91
N ARG A 131 -9.89 -0.58 -9.30
CA ARG A 131 -10.51 -1.69 -8.57
C ARG A 131 -9.51 -2.36 -7.66
N LEU A 132 -9.89 -2.62 -6.41
CA LEU A 132 -9.01 -3.25 -5.44
C LEU A 132 -9.79 -4.02 -4.36
N ASN A 133 -9.34 -5.22 -4.02
CA ASN A 133 -9.69 -5.84 -2.76
C ASN A 133 -8.66 -5.42 -1.70
N VAL A 134 -9.11 -4.69 -0.68
CA VAL A 134 -8.23 -4.09 0.33
C VAL A 134 -7.55 -5.12 1.22
N TRP A 135 -8.23 -6.23 1.52
CA TRP A 135 -7.70 -7.30 2.36
C TRP A 135 -6.62 -8.08 1.62
N LYS A 136 -6.88 -8.44 0.36
CA LYS A 136 -5.90 -9.11 -0.50
C LYS A 136 -4.68 -8.21 -0.77
N PHE A 137 -4.88 -6.89 -0.89
CA PHE A 137 -3.75 -5.95 -0.99
C PHE A 137 -2.93 -5.91 0.29
N ALA A 138 -3.58 -5.84 1.47
CA ALA A 138 -2.88 -5.89 2.75
C ALA A 138 -2.06 -7.18 2.90
N ASP A 139 -2.65 -8.33 2.57
CA ASP A 139 -1.99 -9.64 2.61
C ASP A 139 -0.82 -9.71 1.64
N LEU A 140 -0.99 -9.21 0.42
CA LEU A 140 0.08 -9.12 -0.57
C LEU A 140 1.27 -8.34 0.00
N ILE A 141 1.05 -7.16 0.55
CA ILE A 141 2.13 -6.31 1.07
C ILE A 141 2.78 -6.93 2.32
N VAL A 142 2.00 -7.50 3.24
CA VAL A 142 2.54 -8.21 4.41
C VAL A 142 3.37 -9.41 3.97
N SER A 143 2.91 -10.18 2.98
CA SER A 143 3.64 -11.34 2.45
C SER A 143 5.00 -10.93 1.88
N LYS A 144 5.08 -9.79 1.16
CA LYS A 144 6.33 -9.28 0.61
C LYS A 144 7.37 -9.02 1.69
N PHE A 145 6.99 -8.47 2.85
CA PHE A 145 7.90 -8.33 3.99
C PHE A 145 8.34 -9.69 4.55
N LYS A 146 7.41 -10.63 4.72
CA LYS A 146 7.71 -11.95 5.29
C LYS A 146 8.63 -12.80 4.41
N THR A 147 8.49 -12.70 3.08
CA THR A 147 9.26 -13.53 2.14
C THR A 147 10.59 -12.89 1.71
N ASN A 148 10.85 -11.63 2.08
CA ASN A 148 12.06 -10.90 1.69
C ASN A 148 12.80 -10.35 2.92
N PRO A 149 13.49 -11.21 3.70
CA PRO A 149 14.09 -10.83 4.98
C PRO A 149 15.13 -9.70 4.87
N GLN A 150 15.86 -9.63 3.75
CA GLN A 150 16.84 -8.55 3.52
C GLN A 150 16.15 -7.18 3.36
N VAL A 151 15.05 -7.12 2.60
CA VAL A 151 14.26 -5.89 2.42
C VAL A 151 13.58 -5.52 3.73
N PHE A 152 13.06 -6.51 4.46
CA PHE A 152 12.47 -6.33 5.78
C PHE A 152 13.46 -5.68 6.75
N GLU A 153 14.65 -6.26 6.92
CA GLU A 153 15.67 -5.76 7.83
C GLU A 153 16.03 -4.30 7.52
N LYS A 154 16.23 -3.99 6.23
CA LYS A 154 16.52 -2.64 5.76
C LYS A 154 15.37 -1.66 6.03
N ALA A 155 14.13 -2.09 5.83
CA ALA A 155 12.94 -1.27 6.00
C ALA A 155 12.66 -0.90 7.48
N VAL A 156 13.08 -1.73 8.43
CA VAL A 156 12.68 -1.61 9.84
C VAL A 156 13.83 -1.30 10.81
N SER A 157 15.07 -1.74 10.54
CA SER A 157 16.22 -1.66 11.45
C SER A 157 16.53 -0.27 12.02
N ARG A 158 16.27 0.79 11.26
CA ARG A 158 16.51 2.19 11.68
C ARG A 158 15.27 2.95 12.13
N THR A 159 14.13 2.28 12.19
CA THR A 159 12.84 2.94 12.51
C THR A 159 12.07 2.26 13.62
N PHE A 160 12.24 0.95 13.77
CA PHE A 160 11.70 0.23 14.91
C PHE A 160 12.71 0.36 16.05
N PRO A 161 12.26 0.58 17.29
CA PRO A 161 13.16 0.64 18.43
C PRO A 161 13.75 -0.74 18.66
N ALA A 162 15.01 -0.91 18.25
CA ALA A 162 15.82 -2.07 18.62
C ALA A 162 16.07 -2.01 20.13
N VAL A 163 15.88 -3.14 20.81
CA VAL A 163 16.35 -3.28 22.20
C VAL A 163 17.81 -3.71 22.08
N LYS A 164 18.71 -2.89 22.62
CA LYS A 164 20.11 -3.28 22.84
C LYS A 164 20.21 -4.14 24.09
#